data_AF-K5VN73-F1
#
_entry.id   AF-K5VN73-F1
#
_cell.length_a   1.000
_cell.length_b   1.000
_cell.length_c   1.000
_cell.angle_alpha   90.00
_cell.angle_beta   90.00
_cell.angle_gamma   90.00
#
_symmetry.space_group_name_H-M   'P 1'
#
loop_
_entity.id
_entity.type
_entity.pdbx_description
1 polymer ?
#
loop_
_entity_poly.entity_id
_entity_poly.type
_entity_poly.pdbx_seq_one_letter_code
_entity_poly.pdbx_strand_id
1 'polypeptide(L)'
;MLLATEADIPPELVRRIALFCVDWDKDLEPTQKRGLAACSLTCRYWAQLLTPLIFRRLVLKSAEDIFQLLAFLSAADDRTPPLREAVKKIELGEDRATTKIPWSHHMVKLHKQLPNVNFQRDMQLTVTGSSGSGDAGMDDTFLLPFHTLPRTLPASWTPINYLTLRGLRIATVKALTDCTKNIATRFLVLDDVTFKNEEMGEIRRRRLRRWSELATISITRCFEHDGIDHQFKLANLLFAGQGCMYANDDALALAEKCLTLLLAHTNNGASRPWFGVNYNFADELYNDAPYHKYGYRARCEETGIEARVELSVPENAQLSTYVAVHLEFLRTKPDSSTPPVKWDELERELPKLVETDKLWFYIQCPTPAVARTVLRPMLKGKILAELCGQQKRVRMLVYDEHDADFVLRLTSAKILSAPRSFTLGGTTVSLNISKRIEWLLRGTERRAYLLSLVLSARAAANHTSSNSDSATASSSAGSSKT
;
A
#
# COMPACT_ATOMS: atom_id res chain seq x y z
N MET A 1 -4.90 59.68 15.45
CA MET A 1 -5.10 58.32 14.90
C MET A 1 -3.74 57.64 14.96
N LEU A 2 -3.48 56.89 16.04
CA LEU A 2 -2.21 56.16 16.18
C LEU A 2 -2.26 54.97 15.23
N LEU A 3 -1.34 54.94 14.26
CA LEU A 3 -1.20 53.80 13.36
C LEU A 3 -0.69 52.62 14.19
N ALA A 4 -1.47 51.54 14.25
CA ALA A 4 -1.02 50.30 14.85
C ALA A 4 0.25 49.84 14.12
N THR A 5 1.30 49.61 14.87
CA THR A 5 2.56 49.07 14.37
C THR A 5 2.53 47.55 14.46
N GLU A 6 3.41 46.86 13.74
CA GLU A 6 3.53 45.40 13.82
C GLU A 6 3.85 44.89 15.24
N ALA A 7 4.39 45.75 16.11
CA ALA A 7 4.63 45.44 17.52
C ALA A 7 3.34 45.33 18.37
N ASP A 8 2.21 45.79 17.85
CA ASP A 8 0.92 45.76 18.54
C ASP A 8 0.16 44.43 18.36
N ILE A 9 0.70 43.49 17.55
CA ILE A 9 0.10 42.16 17.35
C ILE A 9 0.44 41.27 18.56
N PRO A 10 -0.56 40.71 19.27
CA PRO A 10 -0.30 39.82 20.38
C PRO A 10 0.53 38.59 19.95
N PRO A 11 1.55 38.19 20.73
CA PRO A 11 2.38 37.03 20.42
C PRO A 11 1.56 35.74 20.23
N GLU A 12 0.43 35.60 20.92
CA GLU A 12 -0.50 34.47 20.78
C GLU A 12 -1.12 34.41 19.39
N LEU A 13 -1.44 35.57 18.79
CA LEU A 13 -2.02 35.64 17.46
C LEU A 13 -0.96 35.30 16.41
N VAL A 14 0.26 35.80 16.57
CA VAL A 14 1.41 35.45 15.73
C VAL A 14 1.69 33.95 15.78
N ARG A 15 1.69 33.36 16.98
CA ARG A 15 1.80 31.92 17.18
C ARG A 15 0.67 31.19 16.46
N ARG A 16 -0.59 31.60 16.62
CA ARG A 16 -1.71 30.95 15.92
C ARG A 16 -1.58 31.04 14.40
N ILE A 17 -1.14 32.15 13.85
CA ILE A 17 -0.90 32.30 12.41
C ILE A 17 0.19 31.33 11.96
N ALA A 18 1.33 31.30 12.66
CA ALA A 18 2.42 30.37 12.36
C ALA A 18 1.96 28.90 12.46
N LEU A 19 1.17 28.55 13.48
CA LEU A 19 0.59 27.23 13.66
C LEU A 19 -0.45 26.88 12.59
N PHE A 20 -1.21 27.85 12.11
CA PHE A 20 -2.24 27.65 11.08
C PHE A 20 -1.63 27.49 9.69
N CYS A 21 -0.49 28.15 9.43
CA CYS A 21 0.24 28.00 8.18
C CYS A 21 0.99 26.65 8.05
N VAL A 22 1.08 25.87 9.14
CA VAL A 22 1.79 24.59 9.15
C VAL A 22 0.85 23.47 9.55
N ASP A 23 0.55 22.60 8.60
CA ASP A 23 -0.09 21.32 8.90
C ASP A 23 0.90 20.47 9.72
N TRP A 24 0.64 20.32 11.01
CA TRP A 24 1.56 19.66 11.96
C TRP A 24 1.80 18.19 11.65
N ASP A 25 0.92 17.58 10.87
CA ASP A 25 1.01 16.17 10.47
C ASP A 25 1.74 16.01 9.13
N LYS A 26 1.98 17.10 8.41
CA LYS A 26 2.72 17.09 7.15
C LYS A 26 4.08 17.74 7.32
N ASP A 27 5.08 17.11 6.71
CA ASP A 27 6.41 17.70 6.64
C ASP A 27 6.37 18.98 5.79
N LEU A 28 7.02 20.04 6.28
CA LEU A 28 7.12 21.29 5.54
C LEU A 28 7.93 21.13 4.25
N GLU A 29 7.36 21.62 3.15
CA GLU A 29 8.04 21.70 1.86
C GLU A 29 9.26 22.63 1.95
N PRO A 30 10.32 22.42 1.14
CA PRO A 30 11.51 23.25 1.18
C PRO A 30 11.24 24.74 1.00
N THR A 31 10.25 25.12 0.20
CA THR A 31 9.84 26.52 -0.02
C THR A 31 9.21 27.13 1.23
N GLN A 32 8.34 26.39 1.91
CA GLN A 32 7.73 26.81 3.17
C GLN A 32 8.79 26.97 4.26
N LYS A 33 9.73 26.02 4.37
CA LYS A 33 10.86 26.12 5.31
C LYS A 33 11.69 27.37 5.08
N ARG A 34 11.98 27.74 3.82
CA ARG A 34 12.70 28.98 3.51
C ARG A 34 11.93 30.21 3.93
N GLY A 35 10.61 30.25 3.71
CA GLY A 35 9.75 31.34 4.16
C GLY A 35 9.78 31.49 5.70
N LEU A 36 9.58 30.39 6.43
CA LEU A 36 9.67 30.39 7.90
C LEU A 36 11.07 30.76 8.39
N ALA A 37 12.12 30.30 7.72
CA ALA A 37 13.49 30.69 8.05
C ALA A 37 13.70 32.20 7.87
N ALA A 38 13.19 32.81 6.79
CA ALA A 38 13.23 34.26 6.62
C ALA A 38 12.47 34.99 7.75
N CYS A 39 11.28 34.52 8.11
CA CYS A 39 10.53 35.06 9.26
C CYS A 39 11.30 34.91 10.58
N SER A 40 12.04 33.81 10.77
CA SER A 40 12.82 33.56 11.98
C SER A 40 13.99 34.54 12.16
N LEU A 41 14.44 35.18 11.07
CA LEU A 41 15.52 36.19 11.09
C LEU A 41 15.03 37.59 11.48
N THR A 42 13.71 37.81 11.58
CA THR A 42 13.16 39.14 11.88
C THR A 42 13.47 39.60 13.30
N CYS A 43 13.25 38.75 14.31
CA CYS A 43 13.60 39.03 15.70
C CYS A 43 13.73 37.75 16.52
N ARG A 44 14.26 37.87 17.75
CA ARG A 44 14.48 36.75 18.67
C ARG A 44 13.18 35.96 18.98
N TYR A 45 12.06 36.65 19.11
CA TYR A 45 10.76 36.02 19.38
C TYR A 45 10.35 35.06 18.23
N TRP A 46 10.41 35.54 16.98
CA TRP A 46 10.13 34.73 15.81
C TRP A 46 11.12 33.57 15.66
N ALA A 47 12.40 33.81 15.95
CA ALA A 47 13.41 32.75 15.95
C ALA A 47 13.03 31.61 16.90
N GLN A 48 12.71 31.93 18.15
CA GLN A 48 12.33 30.94 19.17
C GLN A 48 11.05 30.18 18.79
N LEU A 49 10.05 30.90 18.27
CA LEU A 49 8.76 30.33 17.89
C LEU A 49 8.88 29.38 16.68
N LEU A 50 9.66 29.75 15.67
CA LEU A 50 9.74 29.02 14.41
C LEU A 50 10.84 27.96 14.37
N THR A 51 11.86 28.04 15.23
CA THR A 51 12.96 27.06 15.26
C THR A 51 12.46 25.61 15.37
N PRO A 52 11.54 25.25 16.28
CA PRO A 52 11.00 23.89 16.35
C PRO A 52 10.35 23.41 15.06
N LEU A 53 9.74 24.31 14.29
CA LEU A 53 9.07 24.00 13.03
C LEU A 53 10.09 23.80 11.91
N ILE A 54 11.04 24.73 11.78
CA ILE A 54 12.07 24.73 10.73
C ILE A 54 12.96 23.48 10.86
N PHE A 55 13.41 23.19 12.09
CA PHE A 55 14.37 22.13 12.37
C PHE A 55 13.70 20.78 12.71
N ARG A 56 12.36 20.68 12.71
CA ARG A 56 11.63 19.44 13.02
C ARG A 56 12.12 18.24 12.20
N ARG A 57 12.28 18.45 10.89
CA ARG A 57 12.80 17.46 9.93
C ARG A 57 14.07 18.01 9.28
N LEU A 58 15.18 17.31 9.43
CA LEU A 58 16.44 17.63 8.77
C LEU A 58 16.73 16.65 7.64
N VAL A 59 17.21 17.18 6.51
CA VAL A 59 17.67 16.37 5.38
C VAL A 59 19.17 16.66 5.21
N LEU A 60 20.01 15.67 5.49
CA LEU A 60 21.48 15.77 5.39
C LEU A 60 21.92 14.95 4.18
N LYS A 61 22.54 15.61 3.20
CA LYS A 61 22.90 15.02 1.89
C LYS A 61 24.39 14.80 1.73
N SER A 62 25.19 15.25 2.70
CA SER A 62 26.65 15.17 2.63
C SER A 62 27.25 14.91 4.01
N ALA A 63 28.53 14.50 4.03
CA ALA A 63 29.31 14.43 5.26
C ALA A 63 29.44 15.80 5.94
N GLU A 64 29.57 16.86 5.14
CA GLU A 64 29.69 18.23 5.63
C GLU A 64 28.43 18.67 6.39
N ASP A 65 27.24 18.33 5.88
CA ASP A 65 25.96 18.62 6.55
C ASP A 65 25.91 17.96 7.94
N ILE A 66 26.43 16.74 8.07
CA ILE A 66 26.52 16.04 9.36
C ILE A 66 27.50 16.77 10.29
N PHE A 67 28.70 17.11 9.81
CA PHE A 67 29.69 17.79 10.64
C PHE A 67 29.23 19.18 11.08
N GLN A 68 28.58 19.91 10.18
CA GLN A 68 27.97 21.20 10.48
C GLN A 68 26.86 21.06 11.52
N LEU A 69 25.99 20.06 11.39
CA LEU A 69 24.97 19.79 12.40
C LEU A 69 25.60 19.42 13.75
N LEU A 70 26.61 18.55 13.76
CA LEU A 70 27.33 18.18 14.99
C LEU A 70 27.99 19.39 15.65
N ALA A 71 28.57 20.30 14.85
CA ALA A 71 29.14 21.54 15.35
C ALA A 71 28.05 22.43 15.98
N PHE A 72 26.89 22.59 15.34
CA PHE A 72 25.76 23.33 15.91
C PHE A 72 25.22 22.70 17.19
N LEU A 73 25.16 21.37 17.28
CA LEU A 73 24.71 20.67 18.49
C LEU A 73 25.73 20.75 19.64
N SER A 74 27.01 20.93 19.31
CA SER A 74 28.11 21.04 20.28
C SER A 74 28.33 22.46 20.78
N ALA A 75 27.85 23.47 20.04
CA ALA A 75 27.91 24.86 20.49
C ALA A 75 27.05 25.06 21.75
N ALA A 76 27.52 25.91 22.68
CA ALA A 76 26.73 26.29 23.84
C ALA A 76 25.44 26.99 23.35
N ASP A 77 24.29 26.38 23.65
CA ASP A 77 23.02 26.81 23.09
C ASP A 77 22.31 27.72 24.11
N ASP A 78 22.50 29.03 23.97
CA ASP A 78 21.71 30.05 24.70
C ASP A 78 20.27 30.15 24.16
N ARG A 79 19.90 29.29 23.20
CA ARG A 79 18.59 29.28 22.54
C ARG A 79 17.58 28.48 23.36
N THR A 80 16.35 28.98 23.39
CA THR A 80 15.20 28.28 23.98
C THR A 80 14.15 28.07 22.89
N PRO A 81 13.80 26.83 22.51
CA PRO A 81 14.39 25.57 22.94
C PRO A 81 15.75 25.28 22.25
N PRO A 82 16.62 24.45 22.86
CA PRO A 82 17.84 23.97 22.23
C PRO A 82 17.57 23.24 20.91
N LEU A 83 18.49 23.33 19.95
CA LEU A 83 18.36 22.69 18.63
C LEU A 83 18.13 21.17 18.73
N ARG A 84 18.79 20.52 19.69
CA ARG A 84 18.63 19.07 19.99
C ARG A 84 17.21 18.66 20.39
N GLU A 85 16.39 19.58 20.85
CA GLU A 85 14.98 19.33 21.19
C GLU A 85 14.06 19.58 20.01
N ALA A 86 14.44 20.53 19.14
CA ALA A 86 13.71 20.88 17.93
C ALA A 86 13.76 19.78 16.87
N VAL A 87 14.89 19.07 16.72
CA VAL A 87 15.03 17.99 15.75
C VAL A 87 14.23 16.77 16.19
N LYS A 88 13.27 16.36 15.36
CA LYS A 88 12.44 15.15 15.58
C LYS A 88 12.69 14.07 14.54
N LYS A 89 13.01 14.44 13.30
CA LYS A 89 13.18 13.52 12.17
C LYS A 89 14.46 13.84 11.40
N ILE A 90 15.22 12.81 11.04
CA ILE A 90 16.47 12.95 10.27
C ILE A 90 16.40 12.05 9.05
N GLU A 91 16.61 12.65 7.89
CA GLU A 91 16.72 11.95 6.63
C GLU A 91 18.12 12.15 6.06
N LEU A 92 18.75 11.05 5.71
CA LEU A 92 20.10 11.02 5.18
C LEU A 92 20.03 10.59 3.73
N GLY A 93 20.59 11.40 2.84
CA GLY A 93 20.73 11.08 1.43
C GLY A 93 22.20 10.90 1.09
N GLU A 94 22.65 9.68 0.88
CA GLU A 94 24.02 9.36 0.48
C GLU A 94 24.08 9.07 -1.01
N ASP A 95 24.65 10.00 -1.78
CA ASP A 95 24.83 9.84 -3.23
C ASP A 95 26.22 9.27 -3.55
N ARG A 96 26.24 8.05 -4.07
CA ARG A 96 27.44 7.30 -4.46
C ARG A 96 27.98 7.70 -5.82
N ALA A 97 27.22 8.42 -6.63
CA ALA A 97 27.74 8.97 -7.87
C ALA A 97 28.74 10.09 -7.61
N THR A 98 28.49 10.89 -6.57
CA THR A 98 29.31 12.05 -6.21
C THR A 98 30.35 11.75 -5.14
N THR A 99 30.07 10.80 -4.23
CA THR A 99 30.96 10.51 -3.10
C THR A 99 31.55 9.09 -3.15
N LYS A 100 32.89 9.01 -3.19
CA LYS A 100 33.61 7.73 -3.16
C LYS A 100 33.62 7.09 -1.76
N ILE A 101 33.60 7.89 -0.70
CA ILE A 101 33.75 7.41 0.68
C ILE A 101 32.39 7.41 1.40
N PRO A 102 31.95 6.25 1.94
CA PRO A 102 30.79 6.18 2.82
C PRO A 102 30.89 7.07 4.05
N TRP A 103 29.92 7.96 4.25
CA TRP A 103 29.88 8.85 5.43
C TRP A 103 28.72 8.55 6.38
N SER A 104 27.79 7.65 5.98
CA SER A 104 26.67 7.22 6.83
C SER A 104 27.11 6.67 8.19
N HIS A 105 28.34 6.16 8.32
CA HIS A 105 28.89 5.76 9.62
C HIS A 105 28.98 6.87 10.68
N HIS A 106 28.95 8.16 10.29
CA HIS A 106 28.86 9.28 11.22
C HIS A 106 27.50 9.38 11.94
N MET A 107 26.49 8.64 11.49
CA MET A 107 25.18 8.51 12.15
C MET A 107 25.29 8.15 13.63
N VAL A 108 26.27 7.32 14.00
CA VAL A 108 26.48 6.92 15.40
C VAL A 108 26.80 8.13 16.28
N LYS A 109 27.51 9.14 15.75
CA LYS A 109 27.79 10.39 16.46
C LYS A 109 26.52 11.23 16.62
N LEU A 110 25.71 11.34 15.56
CA LEU A 110 24.42 12.05 15.61
C LEU A 110 23.46 11.43 16.63
N HIS A 111 23.37 10.09 16.67
CA HIS A 111 22.54 9.38 17.63
C HIS A 111 22.87 9.74 19.08
N LYS A 112 24.16 9.84 19.41
CA LYS A 112 24.61 10.22 20.76
C LYS A 112 24.27 11.66 21.12
N GLN A 113 24.20 12.57 20.14
CA GLN A 113 23.97 13.99 20.36
C GLN A 113 22.48 14.38 20.29
N LEU A 114 21.61 13.49 19.80
CA LEU A 114 20.18 13.73 19.59
C LEU A 114 19.33 12.67 20.33
N PRO A 115 19.39 12.62 21.67
CA PRO A 115 18.69 11.60 22.46
C PRO A 115 17.14 11.67 22.33
N ASN A 116 16.61 12.81 21.88
CA ASN A 116 15.17 13.03 21.71
C ASN A 116 14.64 12.53 20.36
N VAL A 117 15.52 12.24 19.40
CA VAL A 117 15.11 11.65 18.13
C VAL A 117 14.95 10.16 18.37
N ASN A 118 13.74 9.63 18.15
CA ASN A 118 13.56 8.19 18.17
C ASN A 118 14.05 7.64 16.84
N PHE A 119 15.35 7.40 16.70
CA PHE A 119 15.94 6.97 15.43
C PHE A 119 15.31 5.69 14.86
N GLN A 120 14.79 4.81 15.73
CA GLN A 120 14.04 3.62 15.33
C GLN A 120 12.74 3.95 14.58
N ARG A 121 12.16 5.14 14.79
CA ARG A 121 10.93 5.60 14.12
C ARG A 121 11.16 6.75 13.13
N ASP A 122 12.14 7.59 13.38
CA ASP A 122 12.25 8.89 12.73
C ASP A 122 13.49 9.02 11.83
N MET A 123 14.30 7.97 11.72
CA MET A 123 15.46 7.95 10.84
C MET A 123 15.14 7.32 9.48
N GLN A 124 15.51 8.03 8.41
CA GLN A 124 15.50 7.49 7.06
C GLN A 124 16.89 7.62 6.43
N LEU A 125 17.39 6.56 5.80
CA LEU A 125 18.62 6.55 5.03
C LEU A 125 18.31 6.16 3.58
N THR A 126 18.58 7.06 2.65
CA THR A 126 18.52 6.81 1.21
C THR A 126 19.93 6.76 0.65
N VAL A 127 20.29 5.67 -0.01
CA VAL A 127 21.58 5.50 -0.68
C VAL A 127 21.32 5.37 -2.16
N THR A 128 21.79 6.35 -2.92
CA THR A 128 21.56 6.44 -4.37
C THR A 128 22.86 6.14 -5.10
N GLY A 129 22.81 5.27 -6.11
CA GLY A 129 23.91 5.04 -7.05
C GLY A 129 23.76 5.84 -8.34
N SER A 130 24.78 5.77 -9.19
CA SER A 130 24.70 6.30 -10.54
C SER A 130 23.88 5.32 -11.40
N SER A 131 22.67 5.70 -11.78
CA SER A 131 21.92 5.04 -12.86
C SER A 131 22.59 5.48 -14.17
N GLY A 132 23.61 4.72 -14.58
CA GLY A 132 24.70 5.21 -15.44
C GLY A 132 24.30 5.59 -16.86
N SER A 133 25.14 6.40 -17.50
CA SER A 133 25.20 6.53 -18.96
C SER A 133 26.43 5.81 -19.50
N GLY A 134 26.31 4.53 -19.85
CA GLY A 134 27.03 3.86 -20.95
C GLY A 134 28.56 3.75 -21.01
N ASP A 135 29.37 4.55 -20.30
CA ASP A 135 30.84 4.54 -20.46
C ASP A 135 31.48 3.46 -19.60
N ALA A 136 31.46 2.25 -20.16
CA ALA A 136 31.85 0.95 -19.61
C ALA A 136 33.37 0.76 -19.40
N GLY A 137 34.04 1.69 -18.71
CA GLY A 137 35.49 1.62 -18.49
C GLY A 137 35.94 1.10 -17.12
N MET A 138 35.13 1.22 -16.06
CA MET A 138 35.51 0.82 -14.72
C MET A 138 34.59 -0.25 -14.15
N ASP A 139 35.19 -1.23 -13.48
CA ASP A 139 34.53 -2.31 -12.73
C ASP A 139 33.83 -1.77 -11.47
N ASP A 140 33.03 -0.71 -11.62
CA ASP A 140 32.35 0.05 -10.58
C ASP A 140 31.20 -0.77 -10.02
N THR A 141 31.56 -1.79 -9.24
CA THR A 141 30.65 -2.35 -8.26
C THR A 141 30.45 -1.27 -7.20
N PHE A 142 29.25 -0.71 -7.10
CA PHE A 142 28.96 0.19 -6.00
C PHE A 142 28.98 -0.62 -4.72
N LEU A 143 29.90 -0.23 -3.86
CA LEU A 143 30.06 -0.89 -2.60
C LEU A 143 28.88 -0.46 -1.69
N LEU A 144 28.17 -1.45 -1.16
CA LEU A 144 27.03 -1.24 -0.25
C LEU A 144 27.43 -0.29 0.90
N PRO A 145 26.47 0.47 1.47
CA PRO A 145 26.74 1.57 2.40
C PRO A 145 27.59 1.23 3.64
N PHE A 146 27.88 -0.04 3.87
CA PHE A 146 28.62 -0.52 5.04
C PHE A 146 29.70 -1.56 4.70
N HIS A 147 30.08 -1.71 3.44
CA HIS A 147 31.13 -2.66 3.04
C HIS A 147 32.51 -2.35 3.68
N THR A 148 32.78 -1.06 3.95
CA THR A 148 33.99 -0.60 4.65
C THR A 148 33.87 -0.73 6.16
N LEU A 149 32.67 -0.96 6.69
CA LEU A 149 32.49 -1.17 8.12
C LEU A 149 32.91 -2.59 8.50
N PRO A 150 33.34 -2.79 9.76
CA PRO A 150 33.59 -4.13 10.28
C PRO A 150 32.36 -5.01 10.02
N ARG A 151 32.60 -6.27 9.63
CA ARG A 151 31.53 -7.25 9.32
C ARG A 151 30.47 -7.36 10.42
N THR A 152 30.86 -7.08 11.66
CA THR A 152 29.97 -6.87 12.80
C THR A 152 29.90 -5.37 13.06
N LEU A 153 28.76 -4.75 12.73
CA LEU A 153 28.50 -3.39 13.19
C LEU A 153 28.60 -3.38 14.73
N PRO A 154 29.16 -2.32 15.34
CA PRO A 154 29.18 -2.20 16.78
C PRO A 154 27.76 -2.37 17.34
N ALA A 155 27.61 -3.00 18.51
CA ALA A 155 26.31 -3.15 19.17
C ALA A 155 25.60 -1.81 19.44
N SER A 156 26.35 -0.71 19.38
CA SER A 156 25.87 0.68 19.47
C SER A 156 25.28 1.22 18.16
N TRP A 157 25.19 0.42 17.10
CA TRP A 157 24.58 0.86 15.85
C TRP A 157 23.08 1.03 16.03
N THR A 158 22.60 2.21 15.66
CA THR A 158 21.21 2.59 15.83
C THR A 158 20.33 1.95 14.75
N PRO A 159 19.16 1.40 15.10
CA PRO A 159 18.20 0.93 14.10
C PRO A 159 17.80 2.07 13.16
N ILE A 160 17.67 1.75 11.88
CA ILE A 160 17.26 2.69 10.82
C ILE A 160 15.81 2.37 10.46
N ASN A 161 14.86 3.26 10.73
CA ASN A 161 13.46 2.96 10.44
C ASN A 161 13.24 2.65 8.95
N TYR A 162 13.68 3.55 8.07
CA TYR A 162 13.55 3.40 6.62
C TYR A 162 14.92 3.37 5.94
N LEU A 163 15.22 2.29 5.23
CA LEU A 163 16.40 2.16 4.36
C LEU A 163 15.94 2.07 2.91
N THR A 164 16.30 3.07 2.10
CA THR A 164 16.06 3.08 0.65
C THR A 164 17.39 2.90 -0.07
N LEU A 165 17.49 1.89 -0.90
CA LEU A 165 18.61 1.63 -1.79
C LEU A 165 18.13 1.85 -3.22
N ARG A 166 18.74 2.80 -3.93
CA ARG A 166 18.26 3.23 -5.25
C ARG A 166 19.36 3.28 -6.29
N GLY A 167 19.13 2.73 -7.50
CA GLY A 167 20.07 2.84 -8.62
C GLY A 167 21.44 2.24 -8.31
N LEU A 168 21.51 1.23 -7.45
CA LEU A 168 22.78 0.61 -7.02
C LEU A 168 23.08 -0.63 -7.85
N ARG A 169 24.34 -0.81 -8.23
CA ARG A 169 24.85 -2.06 -8.84
C ARG A 169 25.64 -2.86 -7.83
N ILE A 170 25.04 -3.93 -7.31
CA ILE A 170 25.61 -4.77 -6.25
C ILE A 170 26.29 -6.00 -6.89
N ALA A 171 27.37 -6.51 -6.29
CA ALA A 171 28.04 -7.70 -6.80
C ALA A 171 27.13 -8.94 -6.82
N THR A 172 26.46 -9.22 -5.70
CA THR A 172 25.67 -10.44 -5.50
C THR A 172 24.46 -10.17 -4.61
N VAL A 173 23.40 -10.97 -4.74
CA VAL A 173 22.26 -10.96 -3.82
C VAL A 173 22.71 -11.22 -2.38
N LYS A 174 23.66 -12.15 -2.20
CA LYS A 174 24.25 -12.45 -0.88
C LYS A 174 24.86 -11.23 -0.20
N ALA A 175 25.56 -10.37 -0.94
CA ALA A 175 26.14 -9.15 -0.38
C ALA A 175 25.05 -8.20 0.16
N LEU A 176 23.93 -8.07 -0.56
CA LEU A 176 22.77 -7.31 -0.09
C LEU A 176 22.16 -7.93 1.17
N THR A 177 21.96 -9.25 1.19
CA THR A 177 21.41 -9.95 2.35
C THR A 177 22.32 -9.83 3.57
N ASP A 178 23.64 -9.98 3.41
CA ASP A 178 24.60 -9.84 4.50
C ASP A 178 24.67 -8.39 5.02
N CYS A 179 24.54 -7.40 4.13
CA CYS A 179 24.45 -6.00 4.49
C CYS A 179 23.19 -5.71 5.30
N THR A 180 22.01 -6.06 4.79
CA THR A 180 20.73 -5.79 5.47
C THR A 180 20.64 -6.54 6.79
N LYS A 181 21.10 -7.79 6.86
CA LYS A 181 21.12 -8.61 8.08
C LYS A 181 21.77 -7.93 9.28
N ASN A 182 22.76 -7.08 9.05
CA ASN A 182 23.48 -6.39 10.13
C ASN A 182 22.85 -5.04 10.50
N ILE A 183 21.92 -4.55 9.68
CA ILE A 183 21.20 -3.30 9.89
C ILE A 183 19.82 -3.65 10.41
N ALA A 184 19.53 -3.27 11.65
CA ALA A 184 18.16 -3.30 12.14
C ALA A 184 17.36 -2.24 11.37
N THR A 185 16.54 -2.68 10.42
CA THR A 185 15.66 -1.78 9.67
C THR A 185 14.24 -2.31 9.62
N ARG A 186 13.26 -1.40 9.69
CA ARG A 186 11.84 -1.73 9.70
C ARG A 186 11.23 -1.71 8.30
N PHE A 187 11.66 -0.77 7.47
CA PHE A 187 11.20 -0.60 6.09
C PHE A 187 12.40 -0.60 5.16
N LEU A 188 12.45 -1.55 4.23
CA LEU A 188 13.48 -1.65 3.22
C LEU A 188 12.87 -1.39 1.84
N VAL A 189 13.37 -0.40 1.12
CA VAL A 189 12.98 -0.10 -0.25
C VAL A 189 14.17 -0.34 -1.17
N LEU A 190 13.99 -1.19 -2.16
CA LEU A 190 14.96 -1.45 -3.23
C LEU A 190 14.34 -0.92 -4.53
N ASP A 191 14.95 0.09 -5.13
CA ASP A 191 14.49 0.67 -6.39
C ASP A 191 15.61 0.73 -7.42
N ASP A 192 15.47 0.05 -8.55
CA ASP A 192 16.50 0.03 -9.60
C ASP A 192 17.86 -0.50 -9.08
N VAL A 193 17.81 -1.52 -8.20
CA VAL A 193 19.00 -2.15 -7.64
C VAL A 193 19.35 -3.38 -8.46
N THR A 194 20.44 -3.34 -9.22
CA THR A 194 20.86 -4.44 -10.11
C THR A 194 21.97 -5.29 -9.49
N PHE A 195 22.11 -6.53 -9.96
CA PHE A 195 23.14 -7.46 -9.47
C PHE A 195 24.05 -7.92 -10.61
N LYS A 196 25.37 -8.00 -10.37
CA LYS A 196 26.31 -8.61 -11.33
C LYS A 196 26.13 -10.12 -11.43
N ASN A 197 25.83 -10.76 -10.31
CA ASN A 197 25.43 -12.15 -10.24
C ASN A 197 24.08 -12.25 -9.51
N GLU A 198 23.06 -12.66 -10.26
CA GLU A 198 21.67 -12.82 -9.81
C GLU A 198 21.41 -14.17 -9.11
N GLU A 199 22.43 -15.03 -8.95
CA GLU A 199 22.30 -16.30 -8.25
C GLU A 199 21.75 -16.12 -6.84
N MET A 200 20.56 -16.65 -6.63
CA MET A 200 19.91 -16.68 -5.34
C MET A 200 20.32 -17.94 -4.59
N GLY A 201 20.93 -17.75 -3.43
CA GLY A 201 21.19 -18.84 -2.51
C GLY A 201 19.89 -19.44 -1.96
N GLU A 202 20.00 -20.62 -1.36
CA GLU A 202 18.87 -21.24 -0.66
C GLU A 202 18.40 -20.40 0.53
N ILE A 203 17.08 -20.37 0.75
CA ILE A 203 16.47 -19.72 1.90
C ILE A 203 16.83 -20.50 3.17
N ARG A 204 17.88 -20.06 3.85
CA ARG A 204 18.26 -20.63 5.15
C ARG A 204 17.54 -19.90 6.27
N ARG A 205 16.44 -20.51 6.77
CA ARG A 205 15.73 -20.03 7.96
C ARG A 205 16.68 -20.02 9.16
N ARG A 206 16.86 -18.85 9.76
CA ARG A 206 17.66 -18.69 10.98
C ARG A 206 16.75 -18.59 12.19
N ARG A 207 17.30 -18.96 13.36
CA ARG A 207 16.63 -18.67 14.64
C ARG A 207 16.37 -17.18 14.75
N LEU A 208 15.23 -16.85 15.34
CA LEU A 208 14.77 -15.47 15.56
C LEU A 208 15.89 -14.64 16.16
N ARG A 209 16.25 -13.55 15.48
CA ARG A 209 17.08 -12.51 16.09
C ARG A 209 16.15 -11.66 16.92
N ARG A 210 16.46 -11.49 18.21
CA ARG A 210 15.67 -10.66 19.13
C ARG A 210 15.43 -9.22 18.62
N TRP A 211 16.21 -8.74 17.63
CA TRP A 211 16.34 -7.32 17.27
C TRP A 211 15.92 -7.01 15.83
N SER A 212 15.38 -7.97 15.08
CA SER A 212 14.87 -7.63 13.75
C SER A 212 13.48 -7.01 13.88
N GLU A 213 13.34 -5.83 13.28
CA GLU A 213 12.07 -5.12 13.17
C GLU A 213 11.59 -5.02 11.73
N LEU A 214 12.22 -5.75 10.81
CA LEU A 214 11.87 -5.70 9.40
C LEU A 214 10.39 -6.08 9.24
N ALA A 215 9.59 -5.09 8.89
CA ALA A 215 8.16 -5.17 8.74
C ALA A 215 7.78 -5.07 7.26
N THR A 216 8.47 -4.26 6.47
CA THR A 216 8.10 -4.07 5.07
C THR A 216 9.32 -4.09 4.16
N ILE A 217 9.21 -4.81 3.05
CA ILE A 217 10.12 -4.73 1.92
C ILE A 217 9.34 -4.26 0.70
N SER A 218 9.87 -3.29 -0.04
CA SER A 218 9.37 -2.86 -1.35
C SER A 218 10.50 -3.07 -2.36
N ILE A 219 10.22 -3.71 -3.48
CA ILE A 219 11.17 -4.02 -4.55
C ILE A 219 10.59 -3.52 -5.87
N THR A 220 11.36 -2.70 -6.57
CA THR A 220 11.02 -2.18 -7.90
C THR A 220 12.23 -2.27 -8.82
N ARG A 221 12.04 -2.81 -10.03
CA ARG A 221 13.03 -2.75 -11.12
C ARG A 221 14.42 -3.31 -10.76
N CYS A 222 14.50 -4.34 -9.92
CA CYS A 222 15.79 -4.84 -9.41
C CYS A 222 16.43 -5.95 -10.27
N PHE A 223 15.72 -6.46 -11.27
CA PHE A 223 16.21 -7.55 -12.12
C PHE A 223 16.01 -7.18 -13.58
N GLU A 224 16.92 -7.61 -14.46
CA GLU A 224 16.76 -7.38 -15.91
C GLU A 224 15.55 -8.14 -16.45
N HIS A 225 15.38 -9.37 -15.97
CA HIS A 225 14.18 -10.16 -16.13
C HIS A 225 13.28 -9.88 -14.93
N ASP A 226 12.35 -8.92 -15.06
CA ASP A 226 11.40 -8.51 -14.02
C ASP A 226 10.32 -9.57 -13.71
N GLY A 227 10.74 -10.83 -13.59
CA GLY A 227 9.93 -11.91 -13.06
C GLY A 227 9.58 -11.63 -11.60
N ILE A 228 8.30 -11.74 -11.27
CA ILE A 228 7.82 -11.65 -9.89
C ILE A 228 8.47 -12.70 -9.00
N ASP A 229 8.84 -13.85 -9.57
CA ASP A 229 9.50 -14.95 -8.88
C ASP A 229 10.86 -14.52 -8.29
N HIS A 230 11.63 -13.71 -9.03
CA HIS A 230 12.90 -13.20 -8.55
C HIS A 230 12.70 -12.16 -7.42
N GLN A 231 11.75 -11.24 -7.59
CA GLN A 231 11.44 -10.26 -6.54
C GLN A 231 10.89 -10.95 -5.27
N PHE A 232 10.05 -11.97 -5.44
CA PHE A 232 9.50 -12.79 -4.36
C PHE A 232 10.58 -13.54 -3.60
N LYS A 233 11.46 -14.26 -4.30
CA LYS A 233 12.59 -14.98 -3.69
C LYS A 233 13.55 -14.02 -2.96
N LEU A 234 13.87 -12.87 -3.57
CA LEU A 234 14.73 -11.85 -2.94
C LEU A 234 14.13 -11.32 -1.64
N ALA A 235 12.86 -10.92 -1.62
CA ALA A 235 12.23 -10.43 -0.39
C ALA A 235 12.23 -11.49 0.72
N ASN A 236 11.93 -12.74 0.36
CA ASN A 236 11.94 -13.85 1.31
C ASN A 236 13.34 -14.17 1.85
N LEU A 237 14.38 -14.09 1.01
CA LEU A 237 15.77 -14.20 1.45
C LEU A 237 16.15 -13.09 2.43
N LEU A 238 15.68 -11.87 2.20
CA LEU A 238 15.91 -10.73 3.09
C LEU A 238 15.20 -10.93 4.44
N PHE A 239 13.92 -11.34 4.44
CA PHE A 239 13.20 -11.67 5.68
C PHE A 239 13.82 -12.85 6.44
N ALA A 240 14.21 -13.92 5.74
CA ALA A 240 14.91 -15.06 6.35
C ALA A 240 16.28 -14.65 6.92
N GLY A 241 17.00 -13.78 6.20
CA GLY A 241 18.28 -13.22 6.63
C GLY A 241 18.19 -12.49 7.98
N GLN A 242 17.05 -11.83 8.21
CA GLN A 242 16.70 -11.16 9.46
C GLN A 242 16.14 -12.08 10.55
N GLY A 243 15.78 -13.33 10.21
CA GLY A 243 15.14 -14.26 11.14
C GLY A 243 13.64 -13.99 11.36
N CYS A 244 12.98 -13.24 10.46
CA CYS A 244 11.56 -12.91 10.53
C CYS A 244 10.70 -13.80 9.61
N MET A 245 11.14 -15.03 9.33
CA MET A 245 10.48 -15.93 8.38
C MET A 245 10.00 -17.22 9.04
N TYR A 246 8.69 -17.30 9.29
CA TYR A 246 8.00 -18.41 9.93
C TYR A 246 7.21 -19.28 8.93
N ALA A 247 6.92 -18.75 7.74
CA ALA A 247 6.27 -19.52 6.68
C ALA A 247 7.16 -20.68 6.22
N ASN A 248 6.56 -21.88 6.10
CA ASN A 248 7.21 -23.06 5.53
C ASN A 248 7.31 -22.96 3.99
N ASP A 249 8.07 -23.86 3.37
CA ASP A 249 8.37 -23.76 1.93
C ASP A 249 7.12 -23.97 1.09
N ASP A 250 6.20 -24.83 1.54
CA ASP A 250 4.92 -25.07 0.86
C ASP A 250 4.03 -23.82 0.84
N ALA A 251 3.91 -23.10 1.96
CA ALA A 251 3.12 -21.88 2.03
C ALA A 251 3.72 -20.76 1.16
N LEU A 252 5.05 -20.70 1.07
CA LEU A 252 5.75 -19.74 0.23
C LEU A 252 5.61 -20.08 -1.26
N ALA A 253 5.82 -21.34 -1.64
CA ALA A 253 5.61 -21.81 -3.00
C ALA A 253 4.16 -21.60 -3.43
N LEU A 254 3.21 -21.77 -2.51
CA LEU A 254 1.81 -21.45 -2.73
C LEU A 254 1.60 -19.95 -2.96
N ALA A 255 2.13 -19.08 -2.10
CA ALA A 255 2.02 -17.63 -2.29
C ALA A 255 2.64 -17.17 -3.61
N GLU A 256 3.81 -17.70 -3.96
CA GLU A 256 4.49 -17.45 -5.24
C GLU A 256 3.62 -17.85 -6.43
N LYS A 257 3.05 -19.06 -6.41
CA LYS A 257 2.15 -19.55 -7.47
C LYS A 257 0.90 -18.68 -7.59
N CYS A 258 0.27 -18.32 -6.47
CA CYS A 258 -0.91 -17.45 -6.45
C CYS A 258 -0.61 -16.06 -7.03
N LEU A 259 0.50 -15.43 -6.62
CA LEU A 259 0.90 -14.13 -7.15
C LEU A 259 1.24 -14.19 -8.63
N THR A 260 1.99 -15.20 -9.05
CA THR A 260 2.36 -15.42 -10.45
C THR A 260 1.12 -15.61 -11.32
N LEU A 261 0.17 -16.44 -10.87
CA LEU A 261 -1.10 -16.65 -11.56
C LEU A 261 -1.89 -15.34 -11.70
N LEU A 262 -2.02 -14.57 -10.61
CA LEU A 262 -2.75 -13.31 -10.63
C LEU A 262 -2.09 -12.27 -11.56
N LEU A 263 -0.75 -12.19 -11.56
CA LEU A 263 -0.01 -11.22 -12.38
C LEU A 263 0.10 -11.60 -13.84
N ALA A 264 0.23 -12.90 -14.16
CA ALA A 264 0.20 -13.39 -15.54
C ALA A 264 -1.11 -12.98 -16.25
N HIS A 265 -2.14 -12.67 -15.48
CA HIS A 265 -3.45 -12.27 -16.00
C HIS A 265 -3.62 -10.75 -16.06
N THR A 266 -2.74 -9.96 -15.44
CA THR A 266 -2.77 -8.50 -15.45
C THR A 266 -1.67 -7.86 -16.29
N ASN A 267 -0.65 -8.62 -16.68
CA ASN A 267 0.50 -8.07 -17.37
C ASN A 267 0.39 -8.25 -18.90
N ASN A 268 0.29 -7.14 -19.63
CA ASN A 268 0.35 -7.11 -21.10
C ASN A 268 1.79 -7.11 -21.64
N GLY A 269 2.79 -7.34 -20.77
CA GLY A 269 4.20 -7.46 -21.15
C GLY A 269 5.00 -6.15 -21.21
N ALA A 270 4.37 -5.00 -20.94
CA ALA A 270 5.02 -3.69 -21.01
C ALA A 270 5.37 -3.09 -19.63
N SER A 271 4.58 -3.36 -18.58
CA SER A 271 4.82 -2.82 -17.23
C SER A 271 5.67 -3.73 -16.37
N ARG A 272 6.68 -3.14 -15.74
CA ARG A 272 7.41 -3.76 -14.63
C ARG A 272 6.53 -3.72 -13.37
N PRO A 273 6.28 -4.85 -12.68
CA PRO A 273 5.45 -4.85 -11.49
C PRO A 273 6.19 -4.22 -10.31
N TRP A 274 5.47 -3.48 -9.47
CA TRP A 274 5.91 -3.14 -8.13
C TRP A 274 5.63 -4.34 -7.21
N PHE A 275 6.60 -4.76 -6.41
CA PHE A 275 6.44 -5.84 -5.45
C PHE A 275 6.67 -5.37 -4.02
N GLY A 276 5.82 -5.80 -3.10
CA GLY A 276 5.95 -5.47 -1.69
C GLY A 276 5.61 -6.67 -0.81
N VAL A 277 6.29 -6.77 0.33
CA VAL A 277 6.00 -7.78 1.35
C VAL A 277 5.89 -7.08 2.69
N ASN A 278 4.79 -7.33 3.38
CA ASN A 278 4.54 -6.82 4.72
C ASN A 278 4.46 -7.98 5.71
N TYR A 279 5.26 -7.93 6.76
CA TYR A 279 5.22 -8.80 7.92
C TYR A 279 4.62 -8.03 9.09
N ASN A 280 3.56 -8.59 9.67
CA ASN A 280 2.97 -8.11 10.90
C ASN A 280 2.79 -9.28 11.86
N PHE A 281 3.17 -9.09 13.12
CA PHE A 281 2.74 -9.95 14.20
C PHE A 281 1.43 -9.41 14.74
N ALA A 282 0.38 -10.24 14.73
CA ALA A 282 -0.93 -9.83 15.20
C ALA A 282 -1.25 -10.63 16.47
N ASP A 283 -1.33 -9.90 17.59
CA ASP A 283 -1.72 -10.46 18.88
C ASP A 283 -3.24 -10.73 18.98
N GLU A 284 -4.06 -10.16 18.07
CA GLU A 284 -5.52 -10.22 18.17
C GLU A 284 -6.22 -11.04 17.05
N LEU A 285 -6.97 -12.04 17.53
CA LEU A 285 -8.25 -12.62 17.08
C LEU A 285 -8.44 -13.08 15.62
N TYR A 286 -7.95 -14.30 15.37
CA TYR A 286 -8.78 -15.38 14.81
C TYR A 286 -8.47 -16.64 15.65
N ASN A 287 -9.43 -17.12 16.45
CA ASN A 287 -9.30 -18.31 17.31
C ASN A 287 -8.28 -18.23 18.47
N ASP A 288 -8.12 -17.07 19.12
CA ASP A 288 -7.37 -16.89 20.37
C ASP A 288 -5.87 -17.31 20.36
N ALA A 289 -5.26 -17.46 19.18
CA ALA A 289 -3.85 -17.79 19.04
C ALA A 289 -3.09 -16.72 18.23
N PRO A 290 -1.86 -16.34 18.64
CA PRO A 290 -1.04 -15.41 17.90
C PRO A 290 -0.64 -15.98 16.52
N TYR A 291 -0.58 -15.10 15.53
CA TYR A 291 -0.20 -15.46 14.17
C TYR A 291 0.78 -14.46 13.55
N HIS A 292 1.68 -15.02 12.75
CA HIS A 292 2.59 -14.28 11.87
C HIS A 292 1.89 -14.06 10.53
N LYS A 293 1.70 -12.79 10.14
CA LYS A 293 1.02 -12.43 8.91
C LYS A 293 2.01 -11.90 7.86
N TYR A 294 2.07 -12.54 6.70
CA TYR A 294 2.84 -12.09 5.54
C TYR A 294 1.91 -11.67 4.42
N GLY A 295 1.84 -10.38 4.12
CA GLY A 295 1.10 -9.82 2.99
C GLY A 295 2.05 -9.51 1.84
N TYR A 296 2.11 -10.39 0.86
CA TYR A 296 2.75 -10.17 -0.43
C TYR A 296 1.83 -9.38 -1.33
N ARG A 297 2.36 -8.39 -2.03
CA ARG A 297 1.62 -7.49 -2.91
C ARG A 297 2.39 -7.33 -4.19
N ALA A 298 1.68 -7.35 -5.30
CA ALA A 298 2.23 -7.10 -6.60
C ALA A 298 1.27 -6.23 -7.39
N ARG A 299 1.75 -5.12 -7.91
CA ARG A 299 0.93 -4.11 -8.57
C ARG A 299 1.39 -3.92 -10.02
N CYS A 300 0.44 -3.93 -10.94
CA CYS A 300 0.63 -3.54 -12.33
C CYS A 300 0.11 -2.11 -12.50
N GLU A 301 1.01 -1.15 -12.75
CA GLU A 301 0.65 0.27 -12.84
C GLU A 301 -0.30 0.56 -14.02
N GLU A 302 -0.10 -0.12 -15.15
CA GLU A 302 -0.91 0.03 -16.36
C GLU A 302 -2.38 -0.38 -16.17
N THR A 303 -2.61 -1.52 -15.52
CA THR A 303 -3.97 -2.03 -15.29
C THR A 303 -4.60 -1.44 -14.04
N GLY A 304 -3.78 -0.89 -13.13
CA GLY A 304 -4.25 -0.45 -11.82
C GLY A 304 -4.77 -1.59 -10.96
N ILE A 305 -4.34 -2.83 -11.21
CA ILE A 305 -4.70 -4.01 -10.41
C ILE A 305 -3.53 -4.35 -9.49
N GLU A 306 -3.86 -4.58 -8.20
CA GLU A 306 -2.96 -5.11 -7.19
C GLU A 306 -3.40 -6.51 -6.78
N ALA A 307 -2.54 -7.48 -7.03
CA ALA A 307 -2.65 -8.82 -6.49
C ALA A 307 -2.01 -8.84 -5.10
N ARG A 308 -2.71 -9.35 -4.10
CA ARG A 308 -2.18 -9.49 -2.75
C ARG A 308 -2.42 -10.91 -2.24
N VAL A 309 -1.40 -11.55 -1.70
CA VAL A 309 -1.53 -12.84 -1.02
C VAL A 309 -1.12 -12.65 0.43
N GLU A 310 -2.02 -13.00 1.34
CA GLU A 310 -1.78 -13.01 2.77
C GLU A 310 -1.62 -14.44 3.26
N LEU A 311 -0.47 -14.73 3.87
CA LEU A 311 -0.24 -15.94 4.63
C LEU A 311 -0.40 -15.62 6.11
N SER A 312 -1.28 -16.33 6.80
CA SER A 312 -1.37 -16.30 8.26
C SER A 312 -0.81 -17.62 8.79
N VAL A 313 0.37 -17.54 9.40
CA VAL A 313 1.10 -18.68 9.94
C VAL A 313 0.93 -18.68 11.46
N PRO A 314 0.22 -19.66 12.04
CA PRO A 314 0.05 -19.73 13.48
C PRO A 314 1.39 -20.01 14.18
N GLU A 315 1.60 -19.46 15.37
CA GLU A 315 2.81 -19.75 16.15
C GLU A 315 2.84 -21.22 16.62
N ASN A 316 1.67 -21.78 16.93
CA ASN A 316 1.52 -23.21 17.19
C ASN A 316 1.53 -23.99 15.88
N ALA A 317 2.61 -24.75 15.65
CA ALA A 317 2.81 -25.58 14.45
C ALA A 317 1.72 -26.65 14.23
N GLN A 318 0.87 -26.94 15.21
CA GLN A 318 -0.27 -27.85 15.07
C GLN A 318 -1.44 -27.24 14.30
N LEU A 319 -1.55 -25.91 14.26
CA LEU A 319 -2.59 -25.21 13.53
C LEU A 319 -2.18 -25.07 12.06
N SER A 320 -3.16 -25.16 11.16
CA SER A 320 -2.89 -25.02 9.73
C SER A 320 -2.59 -23.58 9.35
N THR A 321 -1.63 -23.37 8.45
CA THR A 321 -1.43 -22.07 7.79
C THR A 321 -2.66 -21.73 6.96
N TYR A 322 -3.16 -20.50 7.09
CA TYR A 322 -4.26 -19.99 6.29
C TYR A 322 -3.74 -19.11 5.16
N VAL A 323 -4.36 -19.22 3.99
CA VAL A 323 -4.01 -18.42 2.83
C VAL A 323 -5.22 -17.61 2.39
N ALA A 324 -5.08 -16.30 2.42
CA ALA A 324 -6.06 -15.38 1.87
C ALA A 324 -5.47 -14.73 0.62
N VAL A 325 -6.16 -14.90 -0.51
CA VAL A 325 -5.79 -14.31 -1.79
C VAL A 325 -6.72 -13.13 -2.02
N HIS A 326 -6.15 -11.95 -2.22
CA HIS A 326 -6.83 -10.69 -2.44
C HIS A 326 -6.54 -10.21 -3.86
N LEU A 327 -7.58 -9.80 -4.57
CA LEU A 327 -7.48 -9.10 -5.83
C LEU A 327 -8.09 -7.72 -5.65
N GLU A 328 -7.25 -6.69 -5.65
CA GLU A 328 -7.62 -5.31 -5.40
C GLU A 328 -7.55 -4.50 -6.70
N PHE A 329 -8.63 -3.80 -7.02
CA PHE A 329 -8.66 -2.87 -8.14
C PHE A 329 -8.34 -1.47 -7.59
N LEU A 330 -7.22 -0.87 -7.95
CA LEU A 330 -6.83 0.45 -7.43
C LEU A 330 -7.36 1.60 -8.30
N ARG A 331 -7.35 1.38 -9.62
CA ARG A 331 -7.78 2.37 -10.60
C ARG A 331 -8.46 1.63 -11.73
N THR A 332 -9.78 1.75 -11.83
CA THR A 332 -10.44 1.40 -13.09
C THR A 332 -10.90 2.69 -13.74
N LYS A 333 -10.51 2.87 -15.01
CA LYS A 333 -11.23 3.82 -15.85
C LYS A 333 -12.66 3.28 -15.95
N PRO A 334 -13.69 4.06 -15.62
CA PRO A 334 -15.08 3.58 -15.54
C PRO A 334 -15.60 2.97 -16.85
N ASP A 335 -14.92 3.22 -17.97
CA ASP A 335 -15.37 2.82 -19.31
C ASP A 335 -14.90 1.43 -19.76
N SER A 336 -13.98 0.76 -19.05
CA SER A 336 -13.59 -0.60 -19.44
C SER A 336 -14.66 -1.60 -19.02
N SER A 337 -15.40 -2.14 -19.99
CA SER A 337 -16.55 -3.03 -19.77
C SER A 337 -16.25 -4.33 -19.01
N THR A 338 -14.97 -4.74 -18.93
CA THR A 338 -14.54 -5.92 -18.18
C THR A 338 -13.12 -5.71 -17.65
N PRO A 339 -12.83 -6.00 -16.37
CA PRO A 339 -11.46 -5.96 -15.87
C PRO A 339 -10.58 -6.95 -16.64
N PRO A 340 -9.31 -6.60 -16.96
CA PRO A 340 -8.37 -7.44 -17.69
C PRO A 340 -7.86 -8.55 -16.78
N VAL A 341 -8.72 -9.49 -16.41
CA VAL A 341 -8.37 -10.66 -15.60
C VAL A 341 -8.92 -11.88 -16.32
N LYS A 342 -8.06 -12.87 -16.58
CA LYS A 342 -8.46 -14.16 -17.16
C LYS A 342 -9.10 -15.05 -16.09
N TRP A 343 -10.35 -14.73 -15.75
CA TRP A 343 -11.06 -15.36 -14.64
C TRP A 343 -11.20 -16.89 -14.77
N ASP A 344 -11.38 -17.42 -15.98
CA ASP A 344 -11.54 -18.85 -16.20
C ASP A 344 -10.27 -19.64 -15.84
N GLU A 345 -9.09 -19.08 -16.16
CA GLU A 345 -7.81 -19.66 -15.80
C GLU A 345 -7.60 -19.58 -14.28
N LEU A 346 -7.89 -18.42 -13.67
CA LEU A 346 -7.81 -18.23 -12.22
C LEU A 346 -8.71 -19.21 -11.48
N GLU A 347 -9.95 -19.37 -11.91
CA GLU A 347 -10.93 -20.29 -11.33
C GLU A 347 -10.49 -21.75 -11.44
N ARG A 348 -9.88 -22.14 -12.56
CA ARG A 348 -9.38 -23.51 -12.75
C ARG A 348 -8.14 -23.81 -11.92
N GLU A 349 -7.21 -22.87 -11.79
CA GLU A 349 -5.93 -23.12 -11.13
C GLU A 349 -5.99 -22.91 -9.61
N LEU A 350 -6.77 -21.96 -9.11
CA LEU A 350 -6.79 -21.62 -7.69
C LEU A 350 -7.19 -22.79 -6.76
N PRO A 351 -8.21 -23.62 -7.08
CA PRO A 351 -8.55 -24.80 -6.28
C PRO A 351 -7.46 -25.88 -6.26
N LYS A 352 -6.59 -25.94 -7.26
CA LYS A 352 -5.47 -26.90 -7.32
C LYS A 352 -4.32 -26.52 -6.41
N LEU A 353 -4.22 -25.23 -6.06
CA LEU A 353 -3.10 -24.68 -5.32
C LEU A 353 -3.23 -24.93 -3.81
N VAL A 354 -4.45 -25.02 -3.28
CA VAL A 354 -4.69 -25.12 -1.82
C VAL A 354 -5.76 -26.15 -1.54
N GLU A 355 -5.58 -26.90 -0.46
CA GLU A 355 -6.71 -27.60 0.17
C GLU A 355 -7.86 -26.60 0.34
N THR A 356 -9.00 -26.90 -0.27
CA THR A 356 -10.11 -25.96 -0.47
C THR A 356 -10.67 -25.35 0.82
N ASP A 357 -10.39 -25.97 1.97
CA ASP A 357 -10.81 -25.55 3.30
C ASP A 357 -9.83 -24.59 4.00
N LYS A 358 -8.75 -24.16 3.34
CA LYS A 358 -7.78 -23.18 3.89
C LYS A 358 -7.65 -21.89 3.10
N LEU A 359 -8.26 -21.85 1.91
CA LEU A 359 -8.24 -20.70 1.02
C LEU A 359 -9.40 -19.73 1.28
N TRP A 360 -9.10 -18.44 1.31
CA TRP A 360 -10.09 -17.36 1.19
C TRP A 360 -9.78 -16.52 -0.04
N PHE A 361 -10.79 -16.19 -0.84
CA PHE A 361 -10.61 -15.34 -2.01
C PHE A 361 -11.38 -14.03 -1.84
N TYR A 362 -10.65 -12.93 -1.76
CA TYR A 362 -11.17 -11.58 -1.56
C TYR A 362 -11.07 -10.78 -2.86
N ILE A 363 -12.16 -10.12 -3.24
CA ILE A 363 -12.17 -9.14 -4.33
C ILE A 363 -12.43 -7.78 -3.70
N GLN A 364 -11.46 -6.87 -3.78
CA GLN A 364 -11.57 -5.52 -3.24
C GLN A 364 -11.87 -4.53 -4.35
N CYS A 365 -13.07 -3.94 -4.27
CA CYS A 365 -13.59 -2.98 -5.21
C CYS A 365 -13.60 -1.60 -4.54
N PRO A 366 -12.79 -0.63 -5.00
CA PRO A 366 -12.61 0.65 -4.33
C PRO A 366 -13.85 1.54 -4.48
N THR A 367 -14.71 1.22 -5.45
CA THR A 367 -15.93 1.95 -5.71
C THR A 367 -17.07 0.98 -6.07
N PRO A 368 -18.34 1.41 -5.89
CA PRO A 368 -19.48 0.66 -6.37
C PRO A 368 -19.46 0.43 -7.89
N ALA A 369 -18.88 1.36 -8.67
CA ALA A 369 -18.75 1.20 -10.13
C ALA A 369 -17.89 -0.01 -10.49
N VAL A 370 -16.74 -0.18 -9.84
CA VAL A 370 -15.89 -1.37 -10.03
C VAL A 370 -16.61 -2.64 -9.59
N ALA A 371 -17.33 -2.59 -8.46
CA ALA A 371 -18.11 -3.74 -8.00
C ALA A 371 -19.15 -4.17 -9.04
N ARG A 372 -19.80 -3.24 -9.75
CA ARG A 372 -20.75 -3.55 -10.83
C ARG A 372 -20.10 -4.32 -11.97
N THR A 373 -18.88 -3.97 -12.37
CA THR A 373 -18.18 -4.62 -13.49
C THR A 373 -17.80 -6.06 -13.16
N VAL A 374 -17.49 -6.37 -11.90
CA VAL A 374 -17.18 -7.73 -11.42
C VAL A 374 -18.46 -8.53 -11.10
N LEU A 375 -19.46 -7.93 -10.45
CA LEU A 375 -20.70 -8.63 -10.07
C LEU A 375 -21.52 -9.09 -11.28
N ARG A 376 -21.49 -8.33 -12.39
CA ARG A 376 -22.23 -8.68 -13.62
C ARG A 376 -21.83 -10.04 -14.19
N PRO A 377 -20.55 -10.33 -14.50
CA PRO A 377 -20.14 -11.66 -14.95
C PRO A 377 -20.32 -12.74 -13.88
N MET A 378 -20.12 -12.44 -12.59
CA MET A 378 -20.38 -13.41 -11.49
C MET A 378 -21.85 -13.86 -11.47
N LEU A 379 -22.80 -12.92 -11.54
CA LEU A 379 -24.24 -13.24 -11.53
C LEU A 379 -24.71 -13.96 -12.80
N LYS A 380 -23.92 -13.88 -13.89
CA LYS A 380 -24.12 -14.67 -15.11
C LYS A 380 -23.50 -16.06 -15.02
N GLY A 381 -22.78 -16.38 -13.95
CA GLY A 381 -22.00 -17.63 -13.83
C GLY A 381 -20.85 -17.69 -14.83
N LYS A 382 -20.36 -16.54 -15.32
CA LYS A 382 -19.26 -16.49 -16.29
C LYS A 382 -17.89 -16.47 -15.62
N ILE A 383 -17.82 -16.08 -14.35
CA ILE A 383 -16.58 -16.04 -13.58
C ILE A 383 -16.87 -16.53 -12.17
N LEU A 384 -15.92 -17.26 -11.59
CA LEU A 384 -15.97 -17.71 -10.20
C LEU A 384 -17.20 -18.58 -9.88
N ALA A 385 -17.79 -19.26 -10.87
CA ALA A 385 -18.97 -20.11 -10.68
C ALA A 385 -18.67 -21.35 -9.83
N GLU A 386 -17.59 -22.06 -10.13
CA GLU A 386 -17.06 -23.18 -9.37
C GLU A 386 -16.61 -22.73 -7.98
N LEU A 387 -15.83 -21.65 -7.88
CA LEU A 387 -15.36 -21.12 -6.60
C LEU A 387 -16.53 -20.66 -5.71
N CYS A 388 -17.56 -20.01 -6.28
CA CYS A 388 -18.74 -19.62 -5.51
C CYS A 388 -19.63 -20.80 -5.13
N GLY A 389 -19.66 -21.87 -5.93
CA GLY A 389 -20.47 -23.07 -5.68
C GLY A 389 -19.84 -24.01 -4.66
N GLN A 390 -18.53 -24.23 -4.74
CA GLN A 390 -17.78 -25.11 -3.85
C GLN A 390 -17.42 -24.43 -2.53
N GLN A 391 -17.25 -23.09 -2.52
CA GLN A 391 -16.70 -22.40 -1.37
C GLN A 391 -17.57 -21.22 -0.91
N LYS A 392 -17.97 -21.25 0.38
CA LYS A 392 -18.53 -20.09 1.11
C LYS A 392 -17.49 -18.98 1.38
N ARG A 393 -16.43 -18.91 0.57
CA ARG A 393 -15.17 -18.22 0.89
C ARG A 393 -14.71 -17.20 -0.15
N VAL A 394 -15.45 -17.05 -1.24
CA VAL A 394 -15.34 -15.84 -2.06
C VAL A 394 -16.06 -14.71 -1.32
N ARG A 395 -15.33 -13.63 -1.07
CA ARG A 395 -15.82 -12.40 -0.45
C ARG A 395 -15.49 -11.23 -1.35
N MET A 396 -16.47 -10.39 -1.63
CA MET A 396 -16.24 -9.11 -2.27
C MET A 396 -16.43 -8.01 -1.22
N LEU A 397 -15.44 -7.12 -1.15
CA LEU A 397 -15.42 -5.94 -0.30
C LEU A 397 -15.62 -4.73 -1.21
N VAL A 398 -16.68 -3.97 -0.99
CA VAL A 398 -16.97 -2.75 -1.75
C VAL A 398 -16.85 -1.57 -0.79
N TYR A 399 -15.94 -0.65 -1.11
CA TYR A 399 -15.70 0.56 -0.33
C TYR A 399 -16.60 1.70 -0.82
N ASP A 400 -17.01 2.57 0.10
CA ASP A 400 -17.69 3.82 -0.23
C ASP A 400 -16.64 4.90 -0.56
N GLU A 401 -16.89 5.69 -1.59
CA GLU A 401 -16.01 6.81 -1.97
C GLU A 401 -16.06 7.95 -0.94
N HIS A 402 -17.14 8.04 -0.18
CA HIS A 402 -17.36 9.10 0.81
C HIS A 402 -17.08 8.67 2.25
N ASP A 403 -16.98 7.36 2.51
CA ASP A 403 -16.76 6.81 3.83
C ASP A 403 -15.83 5.59 3.75
N ALA A 404 -14.53 5.82 4.01
CA ALA A 404 -13.51 4.79 3.94
C ALA A 404 -13.71 3.68 4.99
N ASP A 405 -14.45 3.95 6.07
CA ASP A 405 -14.75 2.97 7.12
C ASP A 405 -15.96 2.10 6.74
N PHE A 406 -16.81 2.57 5.82
CA PHE A 406 -17.92 1.79 5.30
C PHE A 406 -17.46 0.77 4.26
N VAL A 407 -17.44 -0.51 4.67
CA VAL A 407 -17.12 -1.64 3.80
C VAL A 407 -18.31 -2.57 3.67
N LEU A 408 -18.95 -2.57 2.50
CA LEU A 408 -19.98 -3.54 2.17
C LEU A 408 -19.35 -4.91 1.89
N ARG A 409 -19.68 -5.90 2.72
CA ARG A 409 -19.18 -7.28 2.61
C ARG A 409 -20.21 -8.21 1.95
N LEU A 410 -19.90 -8.64 0.72
CA LEU A 410 -20.70 -9.58 -0.05
C LEU A 410 -20.03 -10.96 -0.06
N THR A 411 -20.71 -11.99 0.43
CA THR A 411 -20.23 -13.38 0.31
C THR A 411 -20.75 -14.01 -0.99
N SER A 412 -20.09 -15.05 -1.49
CA SER A 412 -20.61 -15.86 -2.62
C SER A 412 -22.07 -16.25 -2.42
N ALA A 413 -22.41 -16.75 -1.23
CA ALA A 413 -23.79 -17.09 -0.87
C ALA A 413 -24.76 -15.91 -1.03
N LYS A 414 -24.39 -14.71 -0.56
CA LYS A 414 -25.23 -13.50 -0.73
C LYS A 414 -25.36 -13.07 -2.19
N ILE A 415 -24.29 -13.20 -2.98
CA ILE A 415 -24.29 -12.86 -4.41
C ILE A 415 -25.20 -13.82 -5.18
N LEU A 416 -25.03 -15.13 -4.96
CA LEU A 416 -25.82 -16.16 -5.61
C LEU A 416 -27.30 -16.14 -5.18
N SER A 417 -27.58 -15.77 -3.92
CA SER A 417 -28.94 -15.64 -3.40
C SER A 417 -29.67 -14.37 -3.87
N ALA A 418 -29.06 -13.52 -4.71
CA ALA A 418 -29.71 -12.31 -5.19
C ALA A 418 -31.01 -12.66 -5.95
N PRO A 419 -32.18 -12.16 -5.52
CA PRO A 419 -33.47 -12.60 -6.03
C PRO A 419 -33.61 -12.33 -7.52
N ARG A 420 -34.21 -13.26 -8.27
CA ARG A 420 -34.53 -13.07 -9.71
C ARG A 420 -35.87 -12.36 -9.91
N SER A 421 -36.75 -12.45 -8.94
CA SER A 421 -38.02 -11.75 -8.87
C SER A 421 -38.35 -11.42 -7.43
N PHE A 422 -39.23 -10.44 -7.23
CA PHE A 422 -39.76 -10.08 -5.92
C PHE A 422 -41.25 -9.79 -6.04
N THR A 423 -42.04 -10.37 -5.14
CA THR A 423 -43.50 -10.25 -5.13
C THR A 423 -43.96 -9.60 -3.83
N LEU A 424 -44.78 -8.56 -3.93
CA LEU A 424 -45.41 -7.93 -2.78
C LEU A 424 -46.82 -7.45 -3.12
N GLY A 425 -47.81 -7.86 -2.32
CA GLY A 425 -49.22 -7.51 -2.50
C GLY A 425 -49.70 -7.75 -3.93
N GLY A 426 -49.50 -8.96 -4.45
CA GLY A 426 -49.91 -9.37 -5.80
C GLY A 426 -49.05 -8.84 -6.95
N THR A 427 -48.20 -7.83 -6.74
CA THR A 427 -47.33 -7.28 -7.80
C THR A 427 -45.98 -8.01 -7.79
N THR A 428 -45.64 -8.65 -8.91
CA THR A 428 -44.34 -9.32 -9.10
C THR A 428 -43.45 -8.49 -10.02
N VAL A 429 -42.25 -8.17 -9.57
CA VAL A 429 -41.23 -7.46 -10.36
C VAL A 429 -40.10 -8.42 -10.70
N SER A 430 -39.79 -8.57 -11.99
CA SER A 430 -38.60 -9.27 -12.46
C SER A 430 -37.35 -8.40 -12.29
N LEU A 431 -36.31 -8.99 -11.70
CA LEU A 431 -35.04 -8.35 -11.42
C LEU A 431 -34.01 -8.82 -12.46
N ASN A 432 -33.80 -8.00 -13.50
CA ASN A 432 -32.68 -8.21 -14.41
C ASN A 432 -31.33 -8.08 -13.68
N ILE A 433 -30.23 -8.44 -14.35
CA ILE A 433 -28.89 -8.46 -13.73
C ILE A 433 -28.53 -7.09 -13.13
N SER A 434 -28.81 -5.99 -13.83
CA SER A 434 -28.53 -4.64 -13.31
C SER A 434 -29.29 -4.35 -12.02
N LYS A 435 -30.58 -4.68 -11.93
CA LYS A 435 -31.38 -4.52 -10.70
C LYS A 435 -30.87 -5.43 -9.56
N ARG A 436 -30.42 -6.65 -9.88
CA ARG A 436 -29.81 -7.57 -8.89
C ARG A 436 -28.51 -7.02 -8.33
N ILE A 437 -27.68 -6.40 -9.16
CA ILE A 437 -26.44 -5.74 -8.73
C ILE A 437 -26.75 -4.54 -7.83
N GLU A 438 -27.68 -3.66 -8.25
CA GLU A 438 -28.10 -2.53 -7.42
C GLU A 438 -28.62 -3.00 -6.06
N TRP A 439 -29.44 -4.05 -6.04
CA TRP A 439 -29.89 -4.67 -4.79
C TRP A 439 -28.71 -5.14 -3.92
N LEU A 440 -27.70 -5.81 -4.49
CA LEU A 440 -26.52 -6.24 -3.72
C LEU A 440 -25.78 -5.06 -3.08
N LEU A 441 -25.59 -3.98 -3.84
CA LEU A 441 -24.82 -2.79 -3.45
C LEU A 441 -25.54 -1.90 -2.42
N ARG A 442 -26.86 -2.04 -2.26
CA ARG A 442 -27.66 -1.27 -1.28
C ARG A 442 -27.46 -1.66 0.18
N GLY A 443 -26.67 -2.71 0.48
CA GLY A 443 -26.38 -3.10 1.86
C GLY A 443 -27.63 -3.36 2.71
N THR A 444 -27.87 -2.52 3.71
CA THR A 444 -29.03 -2.56 4.63
C THR A 444 -30.33 -2.06 3.97
N GLU A 445 -30.27 -1.24 2.92
CA GLU A 445 -31.43 -0.65 2.22
C GLU A 445 -32.08 -1.58 1.17
N ARG A 446 -31.62 -2.83 1.08
CA ARG A 446 -32.09 -3.83 0.12
C ARG A 446 -33.61 -3.94 0.02
N ARG A 447 -34.29 -3.94 1.17
CA ARG A 447 -35.75 -4.06 1.22
C ARG A 447 -36.43 -2.79 0.70
N ALA A 448 -35.93 -1.61 1.07
CA ALA A 448 -36.45 -0.33 0.58
C ALA A 448 -36.33 -0.22 -0.94
N TYR A 449 -35.22 -0.68 -1.52
CA TYR A 449 -35.03 -0.75 -2.97
C TYR A 449 -36.05 -1.66 -3.66
N LEU A 450 -36.34 -2.84 -3.10
CA LEU A 450 -37.36 -3.74 -3.67
C LEU A 450 -38.77 -3.14 -3.57
N LEU A 451 -39.08 -2.44 -2.47
CA LEU A 451 -40.35 -1.73 -2.31
C LEU A 451 -40.51 -0.62 -3.34
N SER A 452 -39.46 0.19 -3.57
CA SER A 452 -39.53 1.25 -4.57
C SER A 452 -39.76 0.70 -5.98
N LEU A 453 -39.11 -0.42 -6.34
CA LEU A 453 -39.36 -1.09 -7.63
C LEU A 453 -40.81 -1.58 -7.79
N VAL A 454 -41.41 -2.12 -6.73
CA VAL A 454 -42.82 -2.55 -6.75
C VAL A 454 -43.76 -1.35 -6.90
N LEU A 455 -43.52 -0.27 -6.17
CA LEU A 455 -44.31 0.95 -6.26
C LEU A 455 -44.23 1.56 -7.67
N SER A 456 -43.03 1.63 -8.25
CA SER A 456 -42.84 2.10 -9.64
C SER A 456 -43.56 1.21 -10.65
N ALA A 457 -43.55 -0.12 -10.47
CA ALA A 457 -44.26 -1.05 -11.35
C ALA A 457 -45.79 -0.87 -11.28
N ARG A 458 -46.33 -0.64 -10.08
CA ARG A 458 -47.77 -0.34 -9.89
C ARG A 458 -48.16 0.98 -10.55
N ALA A 459 -47.36 2.02 -10.37
CA ALA A 459 -47.59 3.31 -11.00
C ALA A 459 -47.62 3.17 -12.54
N ALA A 460 -46.66 2.45 -13.12
CA ALA A 460 -46.62 2.20 -14.57
C ALA A 460 -47.84 1.39 -15.08
N ALA A 461 -48.32 0.41 -14.32
CA ALA A 461 -49.51 -0.37 -14.67
C ALA A 461 -50.78 0.52 -14.69
N ASN A 462 -50.95 1.38 -13.70
CA ASN A 462 -52.09 2.29 -13.62
C ASN A 462 -52.13 3.31 -14.77
N HIS A 463 -50.97 3.77 -15.25
CA HIS A 463 -50.88 4.64 -16.43
C HIS A 463 -51.20 3.94 -17.75
N THR A 464 -50.96 2.62 -17.82
CA THR A 464 -51.25 1.84 -19.03
C THR A 464 -52.74 1.54 -19.14
N SER A 465 -53.42 1.24 -18.01
CA SER A 465 -54.87 1.03 -17.99
C SER A 465 -55.67 2.28 -18.34
N SER A 466 -55.21 3.48 -17.97
CA SER A 466 -55.94 4.72 -18.29
C SER A 466 -55.92 5.07 -19.78
N ASN A 467 -54.93 4.59 -20.55
CA ASN A 467 -54.82 4.89 -21.98
C ASN A 467 -55.60 3.90 -22.87
N SER A 468 -55.93 2.69 -22.40
CA SER A 468 -56.73 1.76 -23.20
C SER A 468 -58.20 2.15 -23.28
N ASP A 469 -58.72 2.87 -22.29
CA ASP A 469 -60.13 3.26 -22.25
C ASP A 469 -60.46 4.49 -23.12
N SER A 470 -59.43 5.18 -23.65
CA SER A 470 -59.60 6.37 -24.49
C SER A 470 -59.57 6.08 -26.01
N ALA A 471 -59.21 4.87 -26.46
CA ALA A 471 -58.99 4.58 -27.88
C ALA A 471 -60.21 3.98 -28.61
N THR A 472 -61.30 3.67 -27.91
CA THR A 472 -62.46 2.96 -28.50
C THR A 472 -63.61 3.88 -28.93
N ALA A 473 -63.40 5.20 -28.98
CA ALA A 473 -64.44 6.18 -29.32
C ALA A 473 -64.07 7.08 -30.52
N SER A 474 -63.76 6.50 -31.69
CA SER A 474 -63.85 7.23 -32.98
C SER A 474 -63.68 6.30 -34.19
N SER A 475 -64.73 5.55 -34.56
CA SER A 475 -64.81 4.89 -35.87
C SER A 475 -66.25 4.50 -36.21
N SER A 476 -67.16 5.48 -36.31
CA SER A 476 -68.40 5.29 -37.06
C SER A 476 -68.87 6.62 -37.67
N ALA A 477 -68.27 7.01 -38.80
CA ALA A 477 -68.84 8.04 -39.66
C ALA A 477 -68.46 7.80 -41.12
N GLY A 478 -69.42 7.26 -41.88
CA GLY A 478 -69.68 7.72 -43.24
C GLY A 478 -69.11 6.90 -44.41
N SER A 479 -69.92 6.00 -44.96
CA SER A 479 -70.06 5.92 -46.42
C SER A 479 -71.44 5.36 -46.78
N SER A 480 -72.38 6.24 -47.12
CA SER A 480 -73.59 5.89 -47.88
C SER A 480 -73.69 6.84 -49.06
N LYS A 481 -73.62 6.26 -50.27
CA LYS A 481 -73.98 6.87 -51.54
C LYS A 481 -75.49 6.73 -51.72
N THR A 482 -76.16 7.82 -52.07
CA THR A 482 -77.18 7.96 -53.14
C THR A 482 -77.54 9.42 -53.27
#